data_AF-A0A395IDU2-F1
#
_entry.id   AF-A0A395IDU2-F1
#
_cell.length_a   1.000
_cell.length_b   1.000
_cell.length_c   1.000
_cell.angle_alpha   90.00
_cell.angle_beta   90.00
_cell.angle_gamma   90.00
#
_symmetry.space_group_name_H-M   'P 1'
#
loop_
_entity.id
_entity.type
_entity.pdbx_description
1 polymer ?
#
loop_
_entity_poly.entity_id
_entity_poly.type
_entity_poly.pdbx_seq_one_letter_code
_entity_poly.pdbx_strand_id
1 'polypeptide(L)'
;MDADGDMNWRFIQHDIRKTPLPFRNEEFSLIMVKDLSMTLSTKDNTQALIDEYLRILKPGGILEIWDGDHTIRMLLSHTPPAMKEDDTSSQARKQMHANAMGAYTITPQTPLAAPQNQYLIDYNTWVSKALEARDLPPMPCTSIRPMLLQEAEVLEQIESRRLAIPLSEVRWEREGVGGSVTSTNGLHGSKGKAKEGDRKQLTPGQAALRRTALMSIIQMIEGLEPLLKEASGKSMDEWDRWCGNLMTDLLKNNGTCWGECLEVGAWWAKKKGSEF
;
A
#
# COMPACT_ATOMS: atom_id res chain seq x y z
N MET A 1 16.26 21.13 16.35
CA MET A 1 14.85 20.70 16.47
C MET A 1 14.72 20.20 17.88
N ASP A 2 14.31 21.09 18.77
CA ASP A 2 13.98 20.71 20.14
C ASP A 2 12.69 19.89 20.06
N ALA A 3 12.77 18.62 20.47
CA ALA A 3 11.59 17.76 20.55
C ALA A 3 10.60 18.37 21.54
N ASP A 4 9.34 18.51 21.11
CA ASP A 4 8.24 19.05 21.90
C ASP A 4 8.23 18.47 23.33
N GLY A 5 8.30 19.35 24.33
CA GLY A 5 8.34 19.00 25.75
C GLY A 5 7.05 18.40 26.32
N ASP A 6 6.00 18.25 25.49
CA ASP A 6 4.67 17.77 25.89
C ASP A 6 4.48 16.25 25.76
N MET A 7 5.42 15.52 25.16
CA MET A 7 5.28 14.07 24.94
C MET A 7 6.10 13.24 25.94
N ASN A 8 5.42 12.46 26.77
CA ASN A 8 6.03 11.55 27.74
C ASN A 8 6.36 10.18 27.11
N TRP A 9 7.45 10.11 26.35
CA TRP A 9 7.88 8.89 25.67
C TRP A 9 8.64 7.93 26.59
N ARG A 10 8.30 6.63 26.53
CA ARG A 10 9.10 5.53 27.08
C ARG A 10 9.50 4.58 25.95
N PHE A 11 10.80 4.50 25.66
CA PHE A 11 11.34 3.59 24.66
C PHE A 11 11.66 2.23 25.27
N ILE A 12 11.35 1.16 24.56
CA ILE A 12 11.58 -0.22 24.99
C ILE A 12 12.16 -1.00 23.82
N GLN A 13 13.22 -1.77 24.09
CA GLN A 13 13.77 -2.74 23.16
C GLN A 13 13.23 -4.12 23.52
N HIS A 14 12.46 -4.73 22.61
CA HIS A 14 11.91 -6.07 22.78
C HIS A 14 11.85 -6.78 21.43
N ASP A 15 12.12 -8.09 21.43
CA ASP A 15 11.91 -8.93 20.24
C ASP A 15 10.46 -9.40 20.22
N ILE A 16 9.65 -8.84 19.31
CA ILE A 16 8.20 -9.10 19.22
C ILE A 16 7.85 -10.57 18.97
N ARG A 17 8.80 -11.39 18.50
CA ARG A 17 8.61 -12.83 18.31
C ARG A 17 8.64 -13.61 19.63
N LYS A 18 9.06 -12.97 20.72
CA LYS A 18 9.14 -13.56 22.05
C LYS A 18 7.98 -13.06 22.89
N THR A 19 7.00 -13.93 23.13
CA THR A 19 5.88 -13.68 24.04
C THR A 19 6.19 -14.21 25.45
N PRO A 20 5.64 -13.61 26.52
CA PRO A 20 4.77 -12.43 26.51
C PRO A 20 5.52 -11.12 26.23
N LEU A 21 4.81 -10.12 25.72
CA LEU A 21 5.28 -8.75 25.62
C LEU A 21 5.45 -8.13 27.02
N PRO A 22 6.44 -7.24 27.24
CA PRO A 22 6.86 -6.76 28.55
C PRO A 22 5.93 -5.67 29.13
N PHE A 23 4.62 -5.88 29.02
CA PHE A 23 3.57 -4.95 29.41
C PHE A 23 2.53 -5.62 30.29
N ARG A 24 1.88 -4.83 31.13
CA ARG A 24 0.78 -5.27 31.99
C ARG A 24 -0.47 -5.51 31.14
N ASN A 25 -1.38 -6.30 31.68
CA ASN A 25 -2.69 -6.45 31.09
C ASN A 25 -3.37 -5.07 31.05
N GLU A 26 -4.08 -4.77 29.96
CA GLU A 26 -4.90 -3.56 29.84
C GLU A 26 -4.12 -2.26 30.09
N GLU A 27 -2.86 -2.20 29.66
CA GLU A 27 -1.99 -1.03 29.83
C GLU A 27 -2.35 0.09 28.83
N PHE A 28 -2.71 -0.25 27.59
CA PHE A 28 -2.83 0.70 26.48
C PHE A 28 -4.26 0.93 26.02
N SER A 29 -4.60 2.17 25.67
CA SER A 29 -5.86 2.53 25.00
C SER A 29 -5.78 2.46 23.47
N LEU A 30 -4.56 2.53 22.92
CA LEU A 30 -4.27 2.40 21.50
C LEU A 30 -3.01 1.56 21.35
N ILE A 31 -3.06 0.56 20.47
CA ILE A 31 -1.89 -0.17 20.00
C ILE A 31 -1.80 0.06 18.49
N MET A 32 -0.65 0.55 18.03
CA MET A 32 -0.36 0.71 16.62
C MET A 32 0.73 -0.27 16.21
N VAL A 33 0.42 -1.11 15.23
CA VAL A 33 1.32 -2.06 14.60
C VAL A 33 1.59 -1.57 13.19
N LYS A 34 2.84 -1.27 12.84
CA LYS A 34 3.18 -0.66 11.56
C LYS A 34 4.36 -1.37 10.90
N ASP A 35 4.18 -1.73 9.62
CA ASP A 35 5.20 -2.30 8.73
C ASP A 35 5.91 -3.54 9.31
N LEU A 36 5.14 -4.46 9.89
CA LEU A 36 5.70 -5.68 10.51
C LEU A 36 5.61 -6.93 9.64
N SER A 37 4.98 -6.86 8.46
CA SER A 37 4.80 -8.01 7.55
C SER A 37 6.10 -8.71 7.12
N MET A 38 7.24 -8.01 7.13
CA MET A 38 8.56 -8.60 6.82
C MET A 38 9.32 -9.10 8.06
N THR A 39 8.75 -8.96 9.26
CA THR A 39 9.40 -9.34 10.53
C THR A 39 8.83 -10.61 11.16
N LEU A 40 7.61 -11.00 10.74
CA LEU A 40 6.86 -12.14 11.27
C LEU A 40 6.61 -13.14 10.14
N SER A 41 7.20 -14.32 10.28
CA SER A 41 6.94 -15.44 9.39
C SER A 41 5.50 -15.93 9.55
N THR A 42 4.91 -16.42 8.47
CA THR A 42 3.63 -17.16 8.51
C THR A 42 3.71 -18.45 9.34
N LYS A 43 4.92 -18.95 9.62
CA LYS A 43 5.17 -20.06 10.57
C LYS A 43 5.33 -19.61 12.02
N ASP A 44 5.56 -18.32 12.27
CA ASP A 44 5.61 -17.81 13.62
C ASP A 44 4.23 -17.93 14.27
N ASN A 45 4.19 -18.00 15.60
CA ASN A 45 2.94 -18.05 16.35
C ASN A 45 2.26 -16.67 16.36
N THR A 46 1.75 -16.29 15.18
CA THR A 46 1.06 -15.01 14.94
C THR A 46 -0.13 -14.87 15.87
N GLN A 47 -0.83 -15.97 16.17
CA GLN A 47 -1.94 -15.98 17.12
C GLN A 47 -1.49 -15.53 18.51
N ALA A 48 -0.39 -16.09 19.04
CA ALA A 48 0.10 -15.66 20.35
C ALA A 48 0.46 -14.18 20.39
N LEU A 49 0.89 -13.57 19.27
CA LEU A 49 1.14 -12.14 19.22
C LEU A 49 -0.16 -11.32 19.20
N ILE A 50 -1.18 -11.78 18.49
CA ILE A 50 -2.53 -11.17 18.53
C ILE A 50 -3.11 -11.26 19.95
N ASP A 51 -3.00 -12.42 20.60
CA ASP A 51 -3.42 -12.63 21.99
C ASP A 51 -2.72 -11.65 22.93
N GLU A 52 -1.42 -11.39 22.70
CA GLU A 52 -0.64 -10.42 23.47
C GLU A 52 -1.10 -8.98 23.22
N TYR A 53 -1.41 -8.59 21.98
CA TYR A 53 -2.02 -7.28 21.70
C TYR A 53 -3.35 -7.13 22.43
N LEU A 54 -4.21 -8.16 22.38
CA LEU A 54 -5.49 -8.15 23.06
C LEU A 54 -5.34 -8.12 24.59
N ARG A 55 -4.35 -8.81 25.15
CA ARG A 55 -4.05 -8.82 26.60
C ARG A 55 -3.67 -7.44 27.11
N ILE A 56 -2.80 -6.73 26.38
CA ILE A 56 -2.26 -5.43 26.82
C ILE A 56 -3.17 -4.25 26.43
N LEU A 57 -4.16 -4.48 25.57
CA LEU A 57 -5.17 -3.48 25.19
C LEU A 57 -6.29 -3.41 26.23
N LYS A 58 -6.67 -2.20 26.64
CA LYS A 58 -7.81 -1.95 27.53
C LYS A 58 -9.14 -2.34 26.87
N PRO A 59 -10.16 -2.74 27.66
CA PRO A 59 -11.53 -2.79 27.18
C PRO A 59 -11.92 -1.44 26.56
N GLY A 60 -12.51 -1.46 25.37
CA GLY A 60 -12.82 -0.26 24.59
C GLY A 60 -11.62 0.38 23.85
N GLY A 61 -10.41 -0.14 24.01
CA GLY A 61 -9.20 0.33 23.32
C GLY A 61 -9.18 -0.06 21.84
N ILE A 62 -8.33 0.60 21.06
CA ILE A 62 -8.21 0.43 19.60
C ILE A 62 -6.91 -0.31 19.27
N LEU A 63 -7.02 -1.36 18.45
CA LEU A 63 -5.88 -1.96 17.76
C LEU A 63 -5.87 -1.44 16.32
N GLU A 64 -4.76 -0.85 15.89
CA GLU A 64 -4.53 -0.44 14.51
C GLU A 64 -3.34 -1.18 13.91
N ILE A 65 -3.51 -1.69 12.69
CA ILE A 65 -2.48 -2.39 11.92
C ILE A 65 -2.32 -1.69 10.58
N TRP A 66 -1.11 -1.28 10.25
CA TRP A 66 -0.76 -0.51 9.06
C TRP A 66 0.32 -1.27 8.29
N ASP A 67 0.06 -1.55 7.02
CA ASP A 67 1.00 -2.31 6.19
C ASP A 67 0.77 -2.02 4.70
N GLY A 68 1.68 -2.52 3.85
CA GLY A 68 1.62 -2.38 2.40
C GLY A 68 1.94 -3.69 1.69
N ASP A 69 1.40 -3.86 0.47
CA ASP A 69 1.77 -5.02 -0.36
C ASP A 69 3.18 -4.83 -0.92
N HIS A 70 4.00 -5.89 -0.88
CA HIS A 70 5.40 -5.86 -1.35
C HIS A 70 5.51 -6.04 -2.86
N THR A 71 4.53 -6.70 -3.46
CA THR A 71 4.38 -6.80 -4.92
C THR A 71 3.62 -5.60 -5.46
N ILE A 72 4.02 -5.13 -6.65
CA ILE A 72 3.39 -4.00 -7.33
C ILE A 72 2.26 -4.49 -8.22
N ARG A 73 1.09 -3.87 -8.13
CA ARG A 73 0.01 -4.03 -9.11
C ARG A 73 -0.27 -2.73 -9.84
N MET A 74 -0.96 -2.86 -10.95
CA MET A 74 -1.40 -1.76 -11.78
C MET A 74 -2.89 -1.52 -11.59
N LEU A 75 -3.25 -0.27 -11.33
CA LEU A 75 -4.61 0.22 -11.34
C LEU A 75 -5.11 0.35 -12.78
N LEU A 76 -6.13 -0.43 -13.12
CA LEU A 76 -6.74 -0.34 -14.44
C LEU A 76 -7.65 0.89 -14.53
N SER A 77 -7.83 1.36 -15.76
CA SER A 77 -8.76 2.45 -16.05
C SER A 77 -10.15 2.06 -15.57
N HIS A 78 -10.68 2.85 -14.64
CA HIS A 78 -12.03 2.73 -14.16
C HIS A 78 -12.59 4.12 -13.94
N THR A 79 -13.86 4.29 -14.24
CA THR A 79 -14.57 5.48 -13.80
C THR A 79 -14.70 5.38 -12.28
N PRO A 80 -14.16 6.34 -11.50
CA PRO A 80 -14.46 6.39 -10.08
C PRO A 80 -15.98 6.37 -9.90
N PRO A 81 -16.53 5.70 -8.87
CA PRO A 81 -17.97 5.68 -8.65
C PRO A 81 -18.51 7.12 -8.67
N ALA A 82 -19.58 7.36 -9.44
CA ALA A 82 -20.17 8.68 -9.57
C ALA A 82 -20.54 9.20 -8.19
N MET A 83 -19.92 10.30 -7.76
CA MET A 83 -20.38 11.02 -6.59
C MET A 83 -21.71 11.66 -6.94
N LYS A 84 -22.77 11.28 -6.23
CA LYS A 84 -23.95 12.14 -6.15
C LYS A 84 -23.53 13.37 -5.34
N GLU A 85 -23.78 14.57 -5.86
CA GLU A 85 -23.37 15.83 -5.21
C GLU A 85 -23.90 15.96 -3.77
N ASP A 86 -25.00 15.25 -3.44
CA ASP A 86 -25.63 15.23 -2.12
C ASP A 86 -25.28 14.00 -1.24
N ASP A 87 -24.37 13.11 -1.68
CA ASP A 87 -23.97 11.94 -0.88
C ASP A 87 -22.98 12.35 0.22
N THR A 88 -23.51 12.56 1.42
CA THR A 88 -22.74 12.91 2.62
C THR A 88 -22.23 11.69 3.39
N SER A 89 -22.39 10.48 2.84
CA SER A 89 -21.95 9.26 3.51
C SER A 89 -20.45 9.28 3.82
N SER A 90 -20.06 8.57 4.87
CA SER A 90 -18.66 8.40 5.26
C SER A 90 -17.79 7.86 4.10
N GLN A 91 -18.38 7.03 3.23
CA GLN A 91 -17.70 6.48 2.05
C GLN A 91 -17.47 7.53 0.96
N ALA A 92 -18.47 8.35 0.65
CA ALA A 92 -18.32 9.45 -0.30
C ALA A 92 -17.24 10.44 0.15
N ARG A 93 -17.22 10.81 1.43
CA ARG A 93 -16.17 11.67 2.00
C ARG A 93 -14.78 11.05 1.91
N LYS A 94 -14.63 9.76 2.25
CA LYS A 94 -13.35 9.03 2.13
C LYS A 94 -12.86 9.02 0.67
N GLN A 95 -13.76 8.85 -0.30
CA GLN A 95 -13.43 8.88 -1.72
C GLN A 95 -13.02 10.29 -2.17
N MET A 96 -13.74 11.34 -1.75
CA MET A 96 -13.37 12.74 -2.02
C MET A 96 -11.95 13.04 -1.55
N HIS A 97 -11.62 12.64 -0.32
CA HIS A 97 -10.28 12.85 0.24
C HIS A 97 -9.20 12.09 -0.52
N ALA A 98 -9.45 10.83 -0.92
CA ALA A 98 -8.49 10.05 -1.71
C ALA A 98 -8.22 10.74 -3.07
N ASN A 99 -9.28 11.11 -3.78
CA ASN A 99 -9.18 11.80 -5.07
C ASN A 99 -8.45 13.14 -4.94
N ALA A 100 -8.74 13.92 -3.89
CA ALA A 100 -8.07 15.19 -3.63
C ALA A 100 -6.55 15.00 -3.42
N MET A 101 -6.15 13.91 -2.76
CA MET A 101 -4.75 13.54 -2.53
C MET A 101 -4.07 12.91 -3.76
N GLY A 102 -4.82 12.56 -4.81
CA GLY A 102 -4.27 11.93 -6.01
C GLY A 102 -4.05 10.43 -5.86
N ALA A 103 -4.73 9.81 -4.89
CA ALA A 103 -4.76 8.38 -4.61
C ALA A 103 -6.16 7.80 -4.86
N TYR A 104 -6.25 6.47 -4.94
CA TYR A 104 -7.48 5.75 -5.21
C TYR A 104 -7.84 4.84 -4.04
N THR A 105 -9.08 4.93 -3.55
CA THR A 105 -9.59 3.95 -2.58
C THR A 105 -9.69 2.58 -3.26
N ILE A 106 -9.12 1.57 -2.62
CA ILE A 106 -9.26 0.17 -3.08
C ILE A 106 -10.49 -0.42 -2.42
N THR A 107 -11.43 -0.86 -3.27
CA THR A 107 -12.62 -1.63 -2.89
C THR A 107 -12.58 -3.00 -3.58
N PRO A 108 -13.47 -3.95 -3.23
CA PRO A 108 -13.57 -5.22 -3.95
C PRO A 108 -13.87 -5.07 -5.45
N GLN A 109 -14.35 -3.90 -5.90
CA GLN A 109 -14.64 -3.61 -7.30
C GLN A 109 -13.51 -2.88 -8.02
N THR A 110 -12.45 -2.48 -7.31
CA THR A 110 -11.30 -1.80 -7.92
C THR A 110 -10.56 -2.78 -8.85
N PRO A 111 -10.47 -2.50 -10.16
CA PRO A 111 -9.81 -3.39 -11.08
C PRO A 111 -8.28 -3.22 -10.97
N LEU A 112 -7.61 -4.29 -10.55
CA LEU A 112 -6.16 -4.38 -10.43
C LEU A 112 -5.63 -5.47 -11.34
N ALA A 113 -4.46 -5.23 -11.92
CA ALA A 113 -3.76 -6.18 -12.79
C ALA A 113 -2.27 -6.27 -12.43
N ALA A 114 -1.57 -7.24 -13.04
CA ALA A 114 -0.11 -7.26 -13.01
C ALA A 114 0.48 -5.98 -13.63
N PRO A 115 1.67 -5.53 -13.21
CA PRO A 115 2.33 -4.38 -13.80
C PRO A 115 2.69 -4.66 -15.27
N GLN A 116 2.79 -3.61 -16.08
CA GLN A 116 3.24 -3.75 -17.47
C GLN A 116 4.74 -3.48 -17.62
N ASN A 117 5.31 -2.70 -16.71
CA ASN A 117 6.74 -2.43 -16.69
C ASN A 117 7.57 -3.71 -16.45
N GLN A 118 8.49 -4.05 -17.37
CA GLN A 118 9.30 -5.27 -17.26
C GLN A 118 10.15 -5.32 -15.98
N TYR A 119 10.70 -4.19 -15.52
CA TYR A 119 11.50 -4.16 -14.29
C TYR A 119 10.64 -4.43 -13.05
N LEU A 120 9.39 -3.96 -13.04
CA LEU A 120 8.46 -4.24 -11.94
C LEU A 120 7.93 -5.69 -11.99
N ILE A 121 7.81 -6.29 -13.18
CA ILE A 121 7.51 -7.72 -13.35
C ILE A 121 8.66 -8.58 -12.80
N ASP A 122 9.90 -8.25 -13.18
CA ASP A 122 11.11 -8.90 -12.67
C ASP A 122 11.17 -8.80 -11.14
N TYR A 123 11.02 -7.59 -10.60
CA TYR A 123 10.98 -7.33 -9.16
C TYR A 123 9.91 -8.17 -8.46
N ASN A 124 8.67 -8.16 -8.95
CA ASN A 124 7.57 -8.96 -8.37
C ASN A 124 7.91 -10.45 -8.31
N THR A 125 8.57 -10.96 -9.35
CA THR A 125 9.00 -12.36 -9.41
C THR A 125 10.03 -12.66 -8.32
N TRP A 126 11.02 -11.78 -8.16
CA TRP A 126 12.12 -11.98 -7.21
C TRP A 126 11.70 -11.75 -5.76
N VAL A 127 10.91 -10.72 -5.49
CA VAL A 127 10.44 -10.44 -4.13
C VAL A 127 9.49 -11.53 -3.65
N SER A 128 8.57 -12.01 -4.50
CA SER A 128 7.68 -13.12 -4.14
C SER A 128 8.50 -14.37 -3.81
N LYS A 129 9.43 -14.76 -4.69
CA LYS A 129 10.32 -15.90 -4.44
C LYS A 129 11.14 -15.75 -3.16
N ALA A 130 11.70 -14.57 -2.90
CA ALA A 130 12.54 -14.31 -1.73
C ALA A 130 11.76 -14.36 -0.42
N LEU A 131 10.54 -13.82 -0.41
CA LEU A 131 9.65 -13.81 0.74
C LEU A 131 9.07 -15.20 1.00
N GLU A 132 8.62 -15.92 -0.04
CA GLU A 132 8.14 -17.30 0.07
C GLU A 132 9.21 -18.24 0.65
N ALA A 133 10.47 -18.11 0.22
CA ALA A 133 11.58 -18.90 0.78
C ALA A 133 11.84 -18.65 2.28
N ARG A 134 11.28 -17.55 2.82
CA ARG A 134 11.36 -17.15 4.23
C ARG A 134 10.02 -17.26 4.94
N ASP A 135 9.03 -17.87 4.28
CA ASP A 135 7.65 -18.00 4.76
C ASP A 135 7.01 -16.64 5.10
N LEU A 136 7.38 -15.56 4.39
CA LEU A 136 6.84 -14.21 4.56
C LEU A 136 5.76 -13.90 3.51
N PRO A 137 4.70 -13.13 3.84
CA PRO A 137 3.63 -12.82 2.90
C PRO A 137 4.03 -11.71 1.90
N PRO A 138 3.96 -11.93 0.58
CA PRO A 138 4.21 -10.87 -0.41
C PRO A 138 3.08 -9.82 -0.48
N MET A 139 1.87 -10.18 -0.04
CA MET A 139 0.68 -9.31 -0.05
C MET A 139 -0.04 -9.33 1.32
N PRO A 140 0.58 -8.80 2.39
CA PRO A 140 0.01 -8.83 3.74
C PRO A 140 -1.37 -8.19 3.82
N CYS A 141 -1.67 -7.19 2.98
CA CYS A 141 -2.95 -6.46 3.00
C CYS A 141 -4.17 -7.35 2.79
N THR A 142 -3.98 -8.51 2.15
CA THR A 142 -5.07 -9.47 1.89
C THR A 142 -5.47 -10.28 3.13
N SER A 143 -4.59 -10.37 4.12
CA SER A 143 -4.73 -11.25 5.28
C SER A 143 -5.13 -10.53 6.57
N ILE A 144 -4.81 -9.24 6.71
CA ILE A 144 -4.99 -8.50 7.97
C ILE A 144 -6.47 -8.39 8.37
N ARG A 145 -7.38 -8.08 7.43
CA ARG A 145 -8.82 -8.01 7.74
C ARG A 145 -9.39 -9.37 8.16
N PRO A 146 -9.18 -10.48 7.41
CA PRO A 146 -9.58 -11.80 7.86
C PRO A 146 -9.07 -12.16 9.26
N MET A 147 -7.81 -11.84 9.57
CA MET A 147 -7.23 -12.09 10.90
C MET A 147 -7.98 -11.34 12.00
N LEU A 148 -8.29 -10.05 11.82
CA LEU A 148 -9.11 -9.32 12.81
C LEU A 148 -10.53 -9.89 12.95
N LEU A 149 -11.12 -10.38 11.85
CA LEU A 149 -12.46 -10.98 11.86
C LEU A 149 -12.51 -12.32 12.61
N GLN A 150 -11.39 -13.05 12.71
CA GLN A 150 -11.31 -14.26 13.52
C GLN A 150 -11.49 -13.94 15.02
N GLU A 151 -11.13 -12.73 15.44
CA GLU A 151 -11.25 -12.25 16.82
C GLU A 151 -12.58 -11.55 17.11
N ALA A 152 -13.63 -11.75 16.30
CA ALA A 152 -14.92 -11.05 16.43
C ALA A 152 -15.67 -11.36 17.74
N GLU A 153 -15.28 -12.39 18.49
CA GLU A 153 -15.79 -12.64 19.84
C GLU A 153 -15.36 -11.55 20.84
N VAL A 154 -14.17 -10.98 20.65
CA VAL A 154 -13.57 -9.98 21.56
C VAL A 154 -13.35 -8.61 20.91
N LEU A 155 -13.42 -8.53 19.59
CA LEU A 155 -13.34 -7.29 18.80
C LEU A 155 -14.69 -6.87 18.24
N GLU A 156 -14.89 -5.57 18.12
CA GLU A 156 -16.02 -4.93 17.45
C GLU A 156 -15.51 -3.82 16.51
N GLN A 157 -16.41 -3.28 15.66
CA GLN A 157 -16.10 -2.16 14.76
C GLN A 157 -14.87 -2.43 13.85
N ILE A 158 -14.78 -3.64 13.30
CA ILE A 158 -13.66 -4.09 12.47
C ILE A 158 -13.76 -3.44 11.08
N GLU A 159 -12.89 -2.49 10.84
CA GLU A 159 -12.89 -1.61 9.68
C GLU A 159 -11.52 -1.57 9.01
N SER A 160 -11.50 -1.07 7.77
CA SER A 160 -10.27 -0.96 7.01
C SER A 160 -10.35 0.10 5.94
N ARG A 161 -9.21 0.70 5.60
CA ARG A 161 -9.05 1.58 4.45
C ARG A 161 -7.79 1.21 3.69
N ARG A 162 -7.93 0.93 2.41
CA ARG A 162 -6.83 0.62 1.49
C ARG A 162 -6.76 1.68 0.40
N LEU A 163 -5.54 2.07 0.04
CA LEU A 163 -5.26 3.08 -0.96
C LEU A 163 -4.26 2.54 -1.99
N ALA A 164 -4.52 2.82 -3.26
CA ALA A 164 -3.56 2.71 -4.36
C ALA A 164 -3.04 4.12 -4.66
N ILE A 165 -1.72 4.30 -4.56
CA ILE A 165 -1.05 5.56 -4.88
C ILE A 165 -0.24 5.33 -6.16
N PRO A 166 -0.67 5.86 -7.32
CA PRO A 166 0.08 5.70 -8.56
C PRO A 166 1.51 6.24 -8.42
N LEU A 167 2.48 5.57 -9.04
CA LEU A 167 3.89 5.94 -8.94
C LEU A 167 4.26 7.12 -9.86
N SER A 168 3.43 7.40 -10.86
CA SER A 168 3.54 8.60 -11.70
C SER A 168 2.16 9.08 -12.16
N GLU A 169 2.14 10.00 -13.11
CA GLU A 169 0.91 10.35 -13.83
C GLU A 169 0.43 9.17 -14.68
N VAL A 170 -0.85 8.86 -14.61
CA VAL A 170 -1.42 7.70 -15.31
C VAL A 170 -1.98 8.14 -16.67
N ARG A 171 -1.69 7.39 -17.74
CA ARG A 171 -2.07 7.77 -19.12
C ARG A 171 -3.56 8.05 -19.27
N TRP A 172 -4.40 7.16 -18.76
CA TRP A 172 -5.85 7.27 -18.88
C TRP A 172 -6.46 8.41 -18.04
N GLU A 173 -5.72 8.98 -17.08
CA GLU A 173 -6.15 10.22 -16.38
C GLU A 173 -6.06 11.44 -17.30
N ARG A 174 -5.16 11.42 -18.29
CA ARG A 174 -4.98 12.49 -19.29
C ARG A 174 -5.84 12.28 -20.53
N GLU A 175 -5.99 11.02 -20.96
CA GLU A 175 -6.61 10.65 -22.24
C GLU A 175 -8.11 10.31 -22.12
N GLY A 176 -8.60 10.06 -20.90
CA GLY A 176 -9.94 9.56 -20.63
C GLY A 176 -10.01 8.02 -20.67
N VAL A 177 -11.02 7.47 -20.00
CA VAL A 177 -11.29 6.03 -19.98
C VAL A 177 -11.63 5.57 -21.40
N GLY A 178 -10.79 4.71 -22.00
CA GLY A 178 -10.97 4.21 -23.37
C GLY A 178 -10.14 4.92 -24.45
N GLY A 179 -9.11 5.69 -24.11
CA GLY A 179 -8.12 6.19 -25.06
C GLY A 179 -7.46 5.03 -25.83
N SER A 180 -7.80 4.87 -27.12
CA SER A 180 -7.37 3.74 -27.95
C SER A 180 -5.86 3.72 -28.17
N VAL A 181 -5.20 2.63 -27.78
CA VAL A 181 -3.83 2.29 -28.20
C VAL A 181 -3.86 1.73 -29.63
N THR A 182 -4.25 2.56 -30.59
CA THR A 182 -4.11 2.25 -32.02
C THR A 182 -3.79 3.53 -32.78
N SER A 183 -2.54 3.96 -32.71
CA SER A 183 -1.97 4.90 -33.67
C SER A 183 -0.87 4.20 -34.47
N THR A 184 -1.27 3.22 -35.26
CA THR A 184 -0.53 2.81 -36.46
C THR A 184 -1.54 2.73 -37.60
N ASN A 185 -1.38 3.65 -38.55
CA ASN A 185 -2.05 3.77 -39.86
C ASN A 185 -3.45 4.41 -39.91
N GLY A 186 -3.45 5.65 -40.40
CA GLY A 186 -4.14 5.99 -41.65
C GLY A 186 -5.68 6.15 -41.66
N LEU A 187 -6.08 7.43 -41.78
CA LEU A 187 -7.29 7.96 -42.41
C LEU A 187 -8.67 7.84 -41.73
N HIS A 188 -9.26 9.04 -41.62
CA HIS A 188 -10.67 9.42 -41.50
C HIS A 188 -11.40 9.27 -40.16
N GLY A 189 -11.70 10.45 -39.57
CA GLY A 189 -13.08 10.76 -39.19
C GLY A 189 -13.35 10.98 -37.71
N SER A 190 -13.10 12.20 -37.22
CA SER A 190 -14.10 13.07 -36.58
C SER A 190 -13.43 14.08 -35.64
N LYS A 191 -13.64 15.36 -35.94
CA LYS A 191 -13.19 16.51 -35.15
C LYS A 191 -13.88 16.50 -33.77
N GLY A 192 -13.19 15.97 -32.77
CA GLY A 192 -13.34 16.39 -31.38
C GLY A 192 -12.04 17.08 -30.96
N LYS A 193 -11.94 18.41 -31.16
CA LYS A 193 -10.90 19.20 -30.49
C LYS A 193 -11.24 19.19 -29.00
N ALA A 194 -10.77 18.20 -28.26
CA ALA A 194 -10.62 18.36 -26.82
C ALA A 194 -9.75 19.60 -26.62
N LYS A 195 -10.30 20.64 -25.98
CA LYS A 195 -9.53 21.84 -25.65
C LYS A 195 -8.29 21.39 -24.89
N GLU A 196 -7.12 21.78 -25.38
CA GLU A 196 -5.81 21.50 -24.80
C GLU A 196 -5.69 21.94 -23.32
N GLY A 197 -6.63 22.77 -22.84
CA GLY A 197 -6.75 23.25 -21.47
C GLY A 197 -7.52 22.36 -20.48
N ASP A 198 -8.06 21.20 -20.88
CA ASP A 198 -8.82 20.33 -19.96
C ASP A 198 -8.06 19.05 -19.53
N ARG A 199 -6.77 18.96 -19.88
CA ARG A 199 -5.86 17.95 -19.32
C ARG A 199 -5.72 18.24 -17.83
N LYS A 200 -6.39 17.45 -16.98
CA LYS A 200 -6.21 17.51 -15.52
C LYS A 200 -4.74 17.20 -15.20
N GLN A 201 -3.95 18.27 -15.00
CA GLN A 201 -2.62 18.16 -14.42
C GLN A 201 -2.76 17.88 -12.93
N LEU A 202 -1.85 17.07 -12.39
CA LEU A 202 -1.80 16.83 -10.95
C LEU A 202 -1.52 18.15 -10.22
N THR A 203 -2.16 18.35 -9.07
CA THR A 203 -1.76 19.43 -8.17
C THR A 203 -0.34 19.18 -7.64
N PRO A 204 0.39 20.21 -7.18
CA PRO A 204 1.73 20.01 -6.60
C PRO A 204 1.75 18.98 -5.46
N GLY A 205 0.70 18.96 -4.62
CA GLY A 205 0.57 17.98 -3.53
C GLY A 205 0.35 16.55 -4.03
N GLN A 206 -0.47 16.37 -5.08
CA GLN A 206 -0.67 15.06 -5.71
C GLN A 206 0.62 14.55 -6.37
N ALA A 207 1.33 15.43 -7.10
CA ALA A 207 2.60 15.10 -7.71
C ALA A 207 3.66 14.72 -6.65
N ALA A 208 3.72 15.46 -5.54
CA ALA A 208 4.60 15.15 -4.43
C ALA A 208 4.27 13.79 -3.78
N LEU A 209 2.99 13.49 -3.53
CA LEU A 209 2.58 12.20 -2.97
C LEU A 209 2.99 11.03 -3.88
N ARG A 210 2.70 11.12 -5.17
CA ARG A 210 3.06 10.08 -6.14
C ARG A 210 4.57 9.92 -6.29
N ARG A 211 5.31 11.04 -6.26
CA ARG A 211 6.77 11.01 -6.26
C ARG A 211 7.31 10.32 -5.00
N THR A 212 6.74 10.59 -3.84
CA THR A 212 7.10 9.89 -2.58
C THR A 212 6.83 8.40 -2.71
N ALA A 213 5.67 7.99 -3.24
CA ALA A 213 5.37 6.58 -3.46
C ALA A 213 6.39 5.89 -4.38
N LEU A 214 6.76 6.53 -5.50
CA LEU A 214 7.81 6.04 -6.38
C LEU A 214 9.16 5.90 -5.67
N MET A 215 9.56 6.92 -4.91
CA MET A 215 10.82 6.86 -4.18
C MET A 215 10.81 5.78 -3.08
N SER A 216 9.66 5.51 -2.44
CA SER A 216 9.54 4.41 -1.48
C SER A 216 9.76 3.05 -2.15
N ILE A 217 9.21 2.83 -3.35
CA ILE A 217 9.44 1.59 -4.10
C ILE A 217 10.92 1.43 -4.48
N ILE A 218 11.55 2.50 -4.98
CA ILE A 218 12.97 2.48 -5.33
C ILE A 218 13.84 2.12 -4.11
N GLN A 219 13.64 2.82 -2.99
CA GLN A 219 14.42 2.58 -1.77
C GLN A 219 14.15 1.18 -1.18
N MET A 220 12.94 0.65 -1.36
CA MET A 220 12.63 -0.74 -0.99
C MET A 220 13.40 -1.74 -1.86
N ILE A 221 13.45 -1.53 -3.18
CA ILE A 221 14.23 -2.38 -4.10
C ILE A 221 15.72 -2.35 -3.72
N GLU A 222 16.28 -1.17 -3.47
CA GLU A 222 17.67 -0.99 -3.05
C GLU A 222 17.93 -1.66 -1.69
N GLY A 223 17.05 -1.45 -0.71
CA GLY A 223 17.18 -2.05 0.62
C GLY A 223 17.04 -3.57 0.65
N LEU A 224 16.33 -4.14 -0.32
CA LEU A 224 16.15 -5.60 -0.48
C LEU A 224 17.16 -6.22 -1.43
N GLU A 225 18.17 -5.48 -1.91
CA GLU A 225 19.18 -5.98 -2.86
C GLU A 225 19.68 -7.40 -2.54
N PRO A 226 20.12 -7.72 -1.30
CA PRO A 226 20.67 -9.05 -1.02
C PRO A 226 19.66 -10.17 -1.29
N LEU A 227 18.40 -9.95 -0.91
CA LEU A 227 17.32 -10.92 -1.12
C LEU A 227 16.95 -11.06 -2.60
N LEU A 228 16.87 -9.93 -3.31
CA LEU A 228 16.49 -9.91 -4.72
C LEU A 228 17.58 -10.51 -5.62
N LYS A 229 18.86 -10.31 -5.30
CA LYS A 229 19.99 -10.93 -6.00
C LYS A 229 20.01 -12.43 -5.81
N GLU A 230 19.85 -12.89 -4.57
CA GLU A 230 19.74 -14.33 -4.28
C GLU A 230 18.59 -14.97 -5.06
N ALA A 231 17.41 -14.33 -5.06
CA ALA A 231 16.23 -14.83 -5.75
C ALA A 231 16.37 -14.80 -7.29
N SER A 232 16.99 -13.76 -7.84
CA SER A 232 17.19 -13.58 -9.28
C SER A 232 18.36 -14.41 -9.85
N GLY A 233 19.32 -14.80 -9.01
CA GLY A 233 20.54 -15.48 -9.44
C GLY A 233 21.54 -14.59 -10.20
N LYS A 234 21.34 -13.27 -10.18
CA LYS A 234 22.23 -12.31 -10.86
C LYS A 234 23.56 -12.16 -10.14
N SER A 235 24.63 -12.04 -10.91
CA SER A 235 25.92 -11.52 -10.43
C SER A 235 25.80 -10.03 -10.04
N MET A 236 26.82 -9.49 -9.36
CA MET A 236 26.88 -8.06 -9.01
C MET A 236 26.74 -7.17 -10.26
N ASP A 237 27.52 -7.46 -11.31
CA ASP A 237 27.54 -6.64 -12.53
C ASP A 237 26.18 -6.65 -13.25
N GLU A 238 25.51 -7.81 -13.29
CA GLU A 238 24.17 -7.92 -13.87
C GLU A 238 23.12 -7.18 -13.04
N TRP A 239 23.25 -7.21 -11.72
CA TRP A 239 22.39 -6.47 -10.80
C TRP A 239 22.56 -4.97 -10.98
N ASP A 240 23.79 -4.46 -10.97
CA ASP A 240 24.08 -3.03 -11.13
C ASP A 240 23.56 -2.50 -12.47
N ARG A 241 23.73 -3.30 -13.54
CA ARG A 241 23.16 -2.98 -14.84
C ARG A 241 21.64 -2.96 -14.82
N TRP A 242 20.99 -3.95 -14.20
CA TRP A 242 19.54 -4.00 -14.10
C TRP A 242 19.00 -2.83 -13.27
N CYS A 243 19.61 -2.54 -12.13
CA CYS A 243 19.23 -1.45 -11.22
C CYS A 243 19.40 -0.08 -11.90
N GLY A 244 20.53 0.16 -12.58
CA GLY A 244 20.75 1.41 -13.33
C GLY A 244 19.72 1.62 -14.45
N ASN A 245 19.32 0.55 -15.13
CA ASN A 245 18.28 0.59 -16.15
C ASN A 245 16.88 0.83 -15.55
N LEU A 246 16.54 0.15 -14.46
CA LEU A 246 15.31 0.37 -13.69
C LEU A 246 15.21 1.83 -13.27
N MET A 247 16.27 2.39 -12.67
CA MET A 247 16.29 3.77 -12.20
C MET A 247 16.08 4.76 -13.34
N THR A 248 16.72 4.54 -14.48
CA THR A 248 16.52 5.35 -15.67
C THR A 248 15.08 5.26 -16.17
N ASP A 249 14.53 4.05 -16.23
CA ASP A 249 13.18 3.81 -16.73
C ASP A 249 12.10 4.46 -15.85
N LEU A 250 12.14 4.20 -14.53
CA LEU A 250 11.14 4.70 -13.60
C LEU A 250 11.24 6.21 -13.38
N LEU A 251 12.46 6.78 -13.31
CA LEU A 251 12.65 8.20 -12.96
C LEU A 251 12.68 9.14 -14.17
N LYS A 252 13.13 8.67 -15.34
CA LYS A 252 13.35 9.53 -16.51
C LYS A 252 12.42 9.21 -17.68
N ASN A 253 12.06 7.94 -17.87
CA ASN A 253 11.30 7.50 -19.04
C ASN A 253 9.79 7.32 -18.77
N ASN A 254 9.32 7.71 -17.57
CA ASN A 254 7.93 7.57 -17.17
C ASN A 254 7.45 6.11 -17.22
N GLY A 255 8.28 5.16 -16.79
CA GLY A 255 8.03 3.71 -16.86
C GLY A 255 6.78 3.21 -16.13
N THR A 256 6.20 4.00 -15.23
CA THR A 256 5.04 3.64 -14.37
C THR A 256 3.73 4.30 -14.80
N CYS A 257 3.66 4.81 -16.03
CA CYS A 257 2.50 5.56 -16.50
C CYS A 257 1.26 4.71 -16.81
N TRP A 258 1.34 3.39 -16.65
CA TRP A 258 0.20 2.51 -16.90
C TRP A 258 -0.74 2.40 -15.70
N GLY A 259 -0.32 2.89 -14.53
CA GLY A 259 -1.09 2.86 -13.29
C GLY A 259 -0.47 1.97 -12.24
N GLU A 260 0.79 1.54 -12.41
CA GLU A 260 1.55 0.89 -11.34
C GLU A 260 1.50 1.76 -10.08
N CYS A 261 1.21 1.12 -8.95
CA CYS A 261 0.86 1.82 -7.73
C CYS A 261 1.46 1.17 -6.49
N LEU A 262 1.77 2.01 -5.51
CA LEU A 262 2.02 1.59 -4.15
C LEU A 262 0.67 1.32 -3.48
N GLU A 263 0.49 0.11 -2.96
CA GLU A 263 -0.72 -0.28 -2.23
C GLU A 263 -0.44 -0.31 -0.74
N VAL A 264 -1.18 0.50 0.01
CA VAL A 264 -1.06 0.61 1.47
C VAL A 264 -2.42 0.54 2.12
N GLY A 265 -2.48 0.07 3.35
CA GLY A 265 -3.72 0.00 4.10
C GLY A 265 -3.54 0.22 5.60
N ALA A 266 -4.65 0.58 6.21
CA ALA A 266 -4.83 0.57 7.65
C ALA A 266 -6.08 -0.25 7.98
N TRP A 267 -5.96 -1.09 8.99
CA TRP A 267 -7.03 -1.90 9.56
C TRP A 267 -7.14 -1.56 11.03
N TRP A 268 -8.36 -1.47 11.55
CA TRP A 268 -8.55 -1.18 12.95
C TRP A 268 -9.77 -1.89 13.50
N ALA A 269 -9.71 -2.16 14.79
CA ALA A 269 -10.77 -2.78 15.55
C ALA A 269 -10.75 -2.24 16.98
N LYS A 270 -11.92 -2.27 17.61
CA LYS A 270 -12.08 -1.88 19.00
C LYS A 270 -12.26 -3.13 19.85
N LYS A 271 -11.50 -3.26 20.95
CA LYS A 271 -11.73 -4.33 21.94
C LYS A 271 -13.06 -4.07 22.62
N LYS A 272 -13.91 -5.09 22.73
CA LYS A 272 -15.21 -4.97 23.40
C LYS A 272 -15.02 -4.47 24.83
N GLY A 273 -15.97 -3.67 25.30
CA GLY A 273 -16.02 -3.28 26.70
C GLY A 273 -16.34 -4.51 27.57
N SER A 274 -15.91 -4.47 28.83
CA SER A 274 -16.46 -5.39 29.82
C SER A 274 -17.94 -5.06 29.97
N GLU A 275 -18.83 -5.94 29.48
CA GLU A 275 -20.25 -5.84 29.82
C GLU A 275 -20.36 -6.06 31.34
N PHE A 276 -20.87 -5.07 32.05
CA PHE A 276 -21.29 -5.20 33.45
C PHE A 276 -22.79 -5.51 33.51
#